data_AF-A0A973ADU1-F1
#
_entry.id   AF-A0A973ADU1-F1
#
_cell.length_a   1.000
_cell.length_b   1.000
_cell.length_c   1.000
_cell.angle_alpha   90.00
_cell.angle_beta   90.00
_cell.angle_gamma   90.00
#
_symmetry.space_group_name_H-M   'P 1'
#
loop_
_entity.id
_entity.type
_entity.pdbx_description
1 polymer ?
#
loop_
_entity_poly.entity_id
_entity_poly.type
_entity_poly.pdbx_seq_one_letter_code
_entity_poly.pdbx_strand_id
1 'polypeptide(L)' 'IYTSGVWSPGATANYGMDFHSNYLNWWLDFIGVSNIETVRFQPSLLTADPAKGFEDALAQVRDTKKLAALQTA' A
#
# COMPACT_ATOMS: atom_id res chain seq x y z
N ILE A 1 -10.91 -8.59 15.24
CA ILE A 1 -9.44 -8.32 15.24
C ILE A 1 -9.28 -6.85 14.91
N TYR A 2 -8.61 -6.08 15.77
CA TYR A 2 -8.37 -4.65 15.55
C TYR A 2 -6.93 -4.45 15.06
N THR A 3 -6.71 -3.48 14.19
CA THR A 3 -5.35 -3.08 13.77
C THR A 3 -4.83 -2.04 14.76
N SER A 4 -3.71 -2.35 15.42
CA SER A 4 -3.07 -1.44 16.36
C SER A 4 -2.42 -0.26 15.62
N GLY A 5 -2.34 0.90 16.29
CA GLY A 5 -1.64 2.07 15.76
C GLY A 5 -0.14 1.87 15.56
N VAL A 6 0.45 0.79 16.09
CA VAL A 6 1.86 0.41 15.85
C VAL A 6 2.02 -0.61 14.71
N TRP A 7 0.93 -1.13 14.15
CA TRP A 7 1.01 -2.17 13.13
C TRP A 7 1.66 -1.65 11.84
N SER A 8 2.47 -2.50 11.22
CA SER A 8 3.05 -2.33 9.89
C SER A 8 3.27 -3.70 9.25
N PRO A 9 3.50 -3.78 7.92
CA PRO A 9 3.93 -5.04 7.30
C PRO A 9 5.15 -5.64 8.03
N GLY A 10 5.08 -6.94 8.32
CA GLY A 10 6.10 -7.65 9.10
C GLY A 10 5.92 -7.60 10.62
N ALA A 11 4.96 -6.81 11.15
CA ALA A 11 4.62 -6.85 12.56
C ALA A 11 3.99 -8.20 12.96
N THR A 12 4.19 -8.60 14.21
CA THR A 12 3.60 -9.83 14.76
C THR A 12 2.08 -9.73 14.86
N ALA A 13 1.38 -10.86 14.75
CA ALA A 13 -0.09 -10.92 14.61
C ALA A 13 -0.87 -10.30 15.79
N ASN A 14 -0.26 -10.22 16.98
CA ASN A 14 -0.84 -9.53 18.14
C ASN A 14 -1.04 -8.02 17.93
N TYR A 15 -0.35 -7.41 16.96
CA TYR A 15 -0.53 -6.00 16.60
C TYR A 15 -1.56 -5.78 15.50
N GLY A 16 -1.99 -6.83 14.81
CA GLY A 16 -2.98 -6.76 13.74
C GLY A 16 -2.58 -7.55 12.50
N MET A 17 -3.44 -7.47 11.48
CA MET A 17 -3.20 -8.01 10.15
C MET A 17 -3.64 -6.99 9.09
N ASP A 18 -3.21 -7.19 7.85
CA ASP A 18 -3.66 -6.37 6.74
C ASP A 18 -5.06 -6.78 6.29
N PHE A 19 -6.08 -6.04 6.71
CA PHE A 19 -7.43 -6.21 6.19
C PHE A 19 -7.73 -5.22 5.06
N HIS A 20 -6.99 -4.11 4.98
CA HIS A 20 -7.30 -3.00 4.09
C HIS A 20 -6.99 -3.37 2.64
N SER A 21 -5.74 -3.75 2.34
CA SER A 21 -5.38 -4.12 0.97
C SER A 21 -6.02 -5.44 0.57
N ASN A 22 -6.15 -6.38 1.51
CA ASN A 22 -6.75 -7.69 1.24
C ASN A 22 -8.21 -7.57 0.83
N TYR A 23 -9.01 -6.79 1.57
CA TYR A 23 -10.41 -6.57 1.23
C TYR A 23 -10.57 -5.82 -0.10
N LEU A 24 -9.80 -4.74 -0.29
CA LEU A 24 -9.90 -3.93 -1.51
C LEU A 24 -9.47 -4.71 -2.76
N ASN A 25 -8.36 -5.46 -2.69
CA ASN A 25 -7.89 -6.28 -3.81
C ASN A 25 -8.91 -7.36 -4.16
N TRP A 26 -9.46 -8.04 -3.15
CA TRP A 26 -10.52 -9.03 -3.36
C TRP A 26 -11.75 -8.39 -4.02
N TRP A 27 -12.17 -7.22 -3.56
CA TRP A 27 -13.36 -6.56 -4.10
C TRP A 27 -13.14 -6.09 -5.54
N LEU A 28 -11.97 -5.52 -5.85
CA LEU A 28 -11.61 -5.09 -7.21
C LEU A 28 -11.56 -6.28 -8.17
N ASP A 29 -10.92 -7.38 -7.77
CA ASP A 29 -10.88 -8.61 -8.55
C ASP A 29 -12.30 -9.18 -8.77
N PHE A 30 -13.13 -9.18 -7.72
CA PHE A 30 -14.53 -9.62 -7.80
C PHE A 30 -15.36 -8.85 -8.85
N ILE A 31 -15.12 -7.55 -9.01
CA ILE A 31 -15.81 -6.73 -10.03
C ILE A 31 -15.10 -6.73 -11.40
N GLY A 32 -14.04 -7.52 -11.57
CA GLY A 32 -13.31 -7.69 -12.82
C GLY A 32 -12.20 -6.67 -13.08
N VAL A 33 -11.80 -5.89 -12.05
CA VAL A 33 -10.64 -5.01 -12.13
C VAL A 33 -9.40 -5.78 -11.65
N SER A 34 -8.57 -6.23 -12.59
CA SER A 34 -7.40 -7.07 -12.29
C SER A 34 -6.04 -6.42 -12.60
N ASN A 35 -6.00 -5.44 -13.50
CA ASN A 35 -4.77 -4.69 -13.78
C ASN A 35 -4.57 -3.56 -12.75
N ILE A 36 -4.01 -3.91 -11.59
CA ILE A 36 -3.87 -3.02 -10.44
C ILE A 36 -2.40 -2.89 -10.07
N GLU A 37 -1.94 -1.65 -9.94
CA GLU A 37 -0.66 -1.33 -9.31
C GLU A 37 -0.92 -0.60 -8.00
N THR A 38 -0.31 -1.08 -6.91
CA THR A 38 -0.52 -0.53 -5.57
C THR A 38 0.78 0.05 -5.02
N VAL A 39 0.70 1.29 -4.52
CA VAL A 39 1.73 1.90 -3.69
C VAL A 39 1.17 2.05 -2.28
N ARG A 40 1.89 1.55 -1.28
CA ARG A 40 1.47 1.64 0.12
C ARG A 40 2.15 2.82 0.80
N PHE A 41 1.35 3.78 1.23
CA PHE A 41 1.72 4.73 2.27
C PHE A 41 0.81 4.54 3.48
N GLN A 42 1.36 3.97 4.54
CA GLN A 42 0.62 3.66 5.77
C GLN A 42 1.57 3.81 6.97
N PRO A 43 1.84 5.05 7.42
CA PRO A 43 2.67 5.27 8.59
C PRO A 43 1.98 4.71 9.84
N SER A 44 2.78 4.36 10.83
CA SER A 44 2.34 3.92 12.16
C SER A 44 2.94 4.85 13.22
N LEU A 45 2.58 4.62 14.49
CA LEU A 45 3.18 5.31 15.64
C LEU A 45 4.71 5.13 15.72
N LEU A 46 5.28 4.17 14.99
CA LEU A 46 6.72 3.89 14.95
C LEU A 46 7.41 4.51 13.73
N THR A 47 6.68 5.15 12.82
CA THR A 47 7.27 5.78 11.62
C THR A 47 8.01 7.06 12.03
N ALA A 48 9.34 7.06 11.85
CA ALA A 48 10.20 8.15 12.28
C ALA A 48 9.94 9.47 11.53
N ASP A 49 9.69 9.40 10.22
CA ASP A 49 9.39 10.56 9.38
C ASP A 49 8.26 10.24 8.38
N PRO A 50 6.99 10.42 8.78
CA PRO A 50 5.85 10.15 7.91
C PRO A 50 5.80 11.07 6.69
N ALA A 51 6.31 12.29 6.79
CA ALA A 51 6.28 13.26 5.69
C ALA A 51 7.23 12.82 4.58
N LYS A 52 8.47 12.45 4.92
CA LYS A 52 9.40 11.85 3.95
C LYS A 52 8.82 10.58 3.33
N GLY A 53 8.25 9.69 4.13
CA GLY A 53 7.62 8.47 3.62
C GLY A 53 6.48 8.75 2.64
N PHE A 54 5.76 9.86 2.80
CA PHE A 54 4.72 10.28 1.85
C PHE A 54 5.33 10.75 0.52
N GLU A 55 6.37 11.58 0.58
CA GLU A 55 7.09 12.03 -0.63
C GLU A 55 7.71 10.86 -1.40
N ASP A 56 8.29 9.89 -0.69
CA ASP A 56 8.85 8.66 -1.27
C ASP A 56 7.76 7.84 -1.98
N ALA A 57 6.57 7.72 -1.38
CA ALA A 57 5.42 7.05 -2.00
C ALA A 57 4.93 7.78 -3.26
N LEU A 58 4.89 9.12 -3.25
CA LEU A 58 4.56 9.91 -4.44
C LEU A 58 5.60 9.74 -5.55
N ALA A 59 6.88 9.67 -5.21
CA ALA A 59 7.94 9.38 -6.17
C ALA A 59 7.75 8.00 -6.80
N GLN A 60 7.46 6.98 -5.98
CA GLN A 60 7.18 5.63 -6.46
C GLN A 60 6.00 5.59 -7.45
N VAL A 61 4.88 6.27 -7.14
CA VAL A 61 3.73 6.36 -8.06
C VAL A 61 4.13 6.95 -9.42
N ARG A 62 4.99 7.97 -9.43
CA ARG A 62 5.46 8.60 -10.69
C ARG A 62 6.27 7.61 -11.52
N ASP A 63 7.14 6.84 -10.90
CA ASP A 63 8.00 5.89 -11.61
C ASP A 63 7.22 4.68 -12.13
N THR A 64 6.26 4.19 -11.34
CA THR A 64 5.29 3.18 -11.76
C THR A 64 4.52 3.63 -13.01
N LYS A 65 3.98 4.86 -13.04
CA LYS A 65 3.30 5.40 -14.23
C LYS A 65 4.21 5.51 -15.46
N LYS A 66 5.48 5.87 -15.28
CA LYS A 66 6.46 5.92 -16.39
C LYS A 66 6.70 4.52 -16.97
N LEU A 67 6.86 3.50 -16.12
CA LEU A 67 7.07 2.12 -16.56
C LEU A 67 5.87 1.61 -17.36
N ALA A 68 4.65 1.85 -16.89
CA ALA A 68 3.43 1.48 -17.61
C ALA A 68 3.33 2.16 -18.99
N ALA A 69 3.72 3.45 -19.08
CA ALA A 69 3.74 4.18 -20.35
C ALA A 69 4.79 3.66 -21.35
N LEU A 70 5.94 3.18 -20.87
CA LEU A 70 6.98 2.58 -21.72
C LEU A 70 6.60 1.18 -22.23
N GLN A 71 5.79 0.44 -21.46
CA GLN A 71 5.32 -0.90 -21.85
C GLN A 71 4.16 -0.86 -22.87
N THR A 72 3.55 0.31 -23.07
CA THR A 72 2.41 0.51 -23.97
C THR A 72 2.75 1.28 -25.26
N ALA A 73 4.00 1.73 -25.41
CA ALA A 73 4.54 2.41 -26.59
C ALA A 73 5.29 1.44 -27.51
#